data_AF-A0A1Y3B9S3-F1
#
_entry.id   AF-A0A1Y3B9S3-F1
#
_cell.length_a   1.000
_cell.length_b   1.000
_cell.length_c   1.000
_cell.angle_alpha   90.00
_cell.angle_beta   90.00
_cell.angle_gamma   90.00
#
_symmetry.space_group_name_H-M   'P 1'
#
loop_
_entity.id
_entity.type
_entity.pdbx_description
1 polymer ?
#
loop_
_entity_poly.entity_id
_entity_poly.type
_entity_poly.pdbx_seq_one_letter_code
_entity_poly.pdbx_strand_id
1 'polypeptide(L)'
;MKVYLERASQHGKFLQEQEEEFESGRRHLANMMGLQIDSLNQNDIDDALKYLMPSGLFDPRARPRMKPPKEIYPSIKQAQFSADGRPYHSLFYTGRSNFYQTCFDLEEQINGLRDYEDNQLKSGIIDPPSDSKVYVSIFFNRIALI
;
A
#
# COMPACT_ATOMS: atom_id res chain seq x y z
N MET A 1 -5.05 -24.15 9.29
CA MET A 1 -3.86 -23.38 8.88
C MET A 1 -3.50 -23.58 7.41
N LYS A 2 -3.48 -24.81 6.87
CA LYS A 2 -3.21 -25.11 5.45
C LYS A 2 -4.07 -24.30 4.46
N VAL A 3 -5.39 -24.23 4.69
CA VAL A 3 -6.34 -23.46 3.86
C VAL A 3 -5.95 -21.98 3.73
N TYR A 4 -5.35 -21.37 4.76
CA TYR A 4 -4.95 -19.96 4.71
C TYR A 4 -3.70 -19.77 3.82
N LEU A 5 -2.73 -20.68 3.93
CA LEU A 5 -1.53 -20.69 3.07
C LEU A 5 -1.90 -20.96 1.60
N GLU A 6 -2.81 -21.90 1.37
CA GLU A 6 -3.33 -22.20 0.04
C GLU A 6 -4.03 -20.99 -0.58
N ARG A 7 -4.90 -20.30 0.17
CA ARG A 7 -5.55 -19.06 -0.31
C ARG A 7 -4.55 -17.96 -0.65
N ALA A 8 -3.54 -17.76 0.20
CA ALA A 8 -2.50 -16.76 -0.07
C ALA A 8 -1.69 -17.11 -1.33
N SER A 9 -1.34 -18.39 -1.52
CA SER A 9 -0.64 -18.87 -2.70
C SER A 9 -1.48 -18.74 -3.97
N GLN A 10 -2.76 -19.13 -3.92
CA GLN A 10 -3.70 -19.00 -5.03
C GLN A 10 -3.88 -17.53 -5.43
N HIS A 11 -4.01 -16.62 -4.47
CA HIS A 11 -4.10 -15.19 -4.75
C HIS A 11 -2.84 -14.63 -5.40
N GLY A 12 -1.66 -15.07 -4.96
CA GLY A 12 -0.39 -14.69 -5.58
C GLY A 12 -0.31 -15.12 -7.05
N LYS A 13 -0.69 -16.36 -7.35
CA LYS A 13 -0.76 -16.88 -8.72
C LYS A 13 -1.77 -16.11 -9.58
N PHE A 14 -2.96 -15.88 -9.03
CA PHE A 14 -3.99 -15.10 -9.69
C PHE A 14 -3.50 -13.70 -10.05
N LEU A 15 -2.87 -12.97 -9.12
CA LEU A 15 -2.33 -11.65 -9.42
C LEU A 15 -1.26 -11.67 -10.49
N GLN A 16 -0.39 -12.69 -10.50
CA GLN A 16 0.64 -12.84 -11.52
C GLN A 16 0.02 -13.07 -12.90
N GLU A 17 -0.95 -14.00 -13.01
CA GLU A 17 -1.69 -14.27 -14.26
C GLU A 17 -2.37 -12.98 -14.77
N GLN A 18 -3.00 -12.22 -13.88
CA GLN A 18 -3.64 -10.94 -14.24
C GLN A 18 -2.64 -9.86 -14.67
N GLU A 19 -1.41 -9.86 -14.14
CA GLU A 19 -0.35 -8.91 -14.53
C GLU A 19 0.19 -9.24 -15.92
N GLU A 20 0.32 -10.54 -16.24
CA GLU A 20 0.68 -11.03 -17.58
C GLU A 20 -0.43 -10.72 -18.61
N GLU A 21 -1.70 -10.94 -18.24
CA GLU A 21 -2.86 -10.60 -19.08
C GLU A 21 -2.97 -9.09 -19.33
N PHE A 22 -2.71 -8.26 -18.32
CA PHE A 22 -2.70 -6.81 -18.46
C PHE A 22 -1.61 -6.33 -19.43
N GLU A 23 -0.39 -6.86 -19.33
CA GLU A 23 0.71 -6.52 -20.23
C GLU A 23 0.44 -6.98 -21.67
N SER A 24 -0.15 -8.17 -21.85
CA SER A 24 -0.60 -8.66 -23.15
C SER A 24 -1.69 -7.76 -23.75
N GLY A 25 -2.72 -7.43 -22.95
CA GLY A 25 -3.80 -6.52 -23.34
C GLY A 25 -3.29 -5.13 -23.70
N ARG A 26 -2.29 -4.61 -22.99
CA ARG A 26 -1.66 -3.32 -23.27
C ARG A 26 -1.02 -3.28 -24.65
N ARG A 27 -0.31 -4.35 -25.03
CA ARG A 27 0.29 -4.48 -26.37
C ARG A 27 -0.77 -4.56 -27.46
N HIS A 28 -1.85 -5.31 -27.23
CA HIS A 28 -2.95 -5.39 -28.18
C HIS A 28 -3.68 -4.06 -28.35
N LEU A 29 -3.89 -3.33 -27.26
CA LEU A 29 -4.51 -2.00 -27.30
C LEU A 29 -3.64 -1.00 -28.09
N ALA A 30 -2.33 -1.00 -27.84
CA ALA A 30 -1.40 -0.18 -28.61
C ALA A 30 -1.48 -0.48 -30.12
N ASN A 31 -1.51 -1.76 -30.49
CA ASN A 31 -1.65 -2.19 -31.87
C ASN A 31 -2.99 -1.75 -32.51
N MET A 32 -4.10 -1.85 -31.78
CA MET A 32 -5.42 -1.41 -32.28
C MET A 32 -5.47 0.12 -32.50
N MET A 33 -4.82 0.88 -31.63
CA MET A 33 -4.80 2.35 -31.71
C MET A 33 -3.66 2.91 -32.58
N GLY A 34 -2.77 2.05 -33.10
CA GLY A 34 -1.59 2.47 -33.87
C GLY A 34 -0.56 3.27 -33.05
N LEU A 35 -0.53 3.06 -31.73
CA LEU A 35 0.37 3.73 -30.80
C LEU A 35 1.62 2.90 -30.52
N GLN A 36 2.71 3.55 -30.10
CA GLN A 36 3.91 2.86 -29.63
C GLN A 36 3.73 2.42 -28.17
N ILE A 37 4.15 1.20 -27.85
CA ILE A 37 3.97 0.59 -26.52
C ILE A 37 4.69 1.40 -25.44
N ASP A 38 5.91 1.87 -25.72
CA ASP A 38 6.76 2.58 -24.75
C ASP A 38 6.21 3.96 -24.38
N SER A 39 5.40 4.57 -25.25
CA SER A 39 4.77 5.87 -25.01
C SER A 39 3.39 5.77 -24.35
N LEU A 40 2.84 4.57 -24.20
CA LEU A 40 1.45 4.39 -23.78
C LEU A 40 1.29 4.63 -22.28
N ASN A 41 0.64 5.73 -21.91
CA ASN A 41 0.32 6.05 -20.52
C ASN A 41 -1.08 5.54 -20.14
N GLN A 42 -1.38 5.51 -18.84
CA GLN A 42 -2.70 5.11 -18.33
C GLN A 42 -3.84 6.00 -18.85
N ASN A 43 -3.58 7.29 -19.07
CA ASN A 43 -4.59 8.21 -19.64
C ASN A 43 -4.95 7.82 -21.07
N ASP A 44 -3.96 7.43 -21.88
CA ASP A 44 -4.17 7.01 -23.26
C ASP A 44 -4.98 5.71 -23.33
N ILE A 45 -4.74 4.79 -22.37
CA ILE A 45 -5.52 3.56 -22.20
C ILE A 45 -6.99 3.91 -21.86
N ASP A 46 -7.21 4.81 -20.91
CA ASP A 46 -8.55 5.22 -20.49
C ASP A 46 -9.31 5.91 -21.62
N ASP A 47 -8.65 6.73 -22.45
CA ASP A 47 -9.26 7.40 -23.59
C ASP A 47 -9.55 6.42 -24.75
N ALA A 48 -8.63 5.49 -25.03
CA ALA A 48 -8.86 4.42 -25.99
C ALA A 48 -10.06 3.55 -25.58
N LEU A 49 -10.21 3.23 -24.29
CA LEU A 49 -11.36 2.49 -23.77
C LEU A 49 -12.67 3.24 -23.91
N LYS A 50 -12.71 4.55 -23.64
CA LYS A 50 -13.92 5.37 -23.85
C LYS A 50 -14.37 5.35 -25.30
N TYR A 51 -13.41 5.32 -26.23
CA TYR A 51 -13.68 5.26 -27.67
C TYR A 51 -14.15 3.86 -28.12
N LEU A 52 -13.43 2.80 -27.72
CA LEU A 52 -13.72 1.43 -28.13
C LEU A 52 -14.97 0.84 -27.45
N MET A 53 -15.19 1.19 -26.18
CA MET A 53 -16.29 0.69 -25.35
C MET A 53 -17.04 1.84 -24.67
N PRO A 54 -17.80 2.64 -25.44
CA PRO A 54 -18.52 3.77 -24.89
C PRO A 54 -19.59 3.30 -23.90
N SER A 55 -19.55 3.84 -22.67
CA SER A 55 -20.54 3.56 -21.63
C SER A 55 -21.20 4.85 -21.15
N GLY A 56 -22.54 4.85 -21.11
CA GLY A 56 -23.35 5.98 -20.63
C GLY A 56 -23.64 5.93 -19.12
N LEU A 57 -22.90 5.13 -18.35
CA LEU A 57 -23.15 4.94 -16.92
C LEU A 57 -22.78 6.21 -16.13
N PHE A 58 -23.69 6.63 -15.24
CA PHE A 58 -23.50 7.82 -14.39
C PHE A 58 -22.35 7.63 -13.39
N ASP A 59 -22.23 6.44 -12.78
CA ASP A 59 -21.13 6.13 -11.88
C ASP A 59 -19.84 5.80 -12.67
N PRO A 60 -18.74 6.57 -12.51
CA PRO A 60 -17.47 6.29 -13.17
C PRO A 60 -16.87 4.93 -12.79
N ARG A 61 -17.18 4.40 -11.59
CA ARG A 61 -16.64 3.10 -11.14
C ARG A 61 -17.25 1.91 -11.88
N ALA A 62 -18.46 2.08 -12.41
CA ALA A 62 -19.18 1.05 -13.16
C ALA A 62 -18.79 1.01 -14.65
N ARG A 63 -18.00 1.98 -15.13
CA ARG A 63 -17.54 2.04 -16.53
C ARG A 63 -16.44 1.01 -16.79
N PRO A 64 -16.27 0.54 -18.04
CA PRO A 64 -15.14 -0.28 -18.45
C PRO A 64 -13.81 0.42 -18.13
N ARG A 65 -12.89 -0.27 -17.46
CA ARG A 65 -11.58 0.24 -17.07
C ARG A 65 -10.55 -0.87 -17.18
N MET A 66 -9.34 -0.53 -17.61
CA MET A 66 -8.19 -1.42 -17.66
C MET A 66 -7.05 -0.77 -16.89
N LYS A 67 -6.71 -1.31 -15.73
CA LYS A 67 -5.70 -0.77 -14.80
C LYS A 67 -4.79 -1.90 -14.31
N PRO A 68 -3.61 -1.57 -13.75
CA PRO A 68 -2.76 -2.56 -13.12
C PRO A 68 -3.54 -3.38 -12.06
N PRO A 69 -3.35 -4.71 -11.99
CA PRO A 69 -4.10 -5.57 -11.08
C PRO A 69 -4.03 -5.12 -9.60
N LYS A 70 -2.90 -4.53 -9.18
CA LYS A 70 -2.68 -4.02 -7.82
C LYS A 70 -3.62 -2.87 -7.42
N GLU A 71 -4.15 -2.12 -8.39
CA GLU A 71 -5.13 -1.05 -8.14
C GLU A 71 -6.57 -1.57 -8.12
N ILE A 72 -6.84 -2.67 -8.83
CA ILE A 72 -8.18 -3.23 -8.99
C ILE A 72 -8.49 -4.19 -7.85
N TYR A 73 -7.57 -5.11 -7.56
CA TYR A 73 -7.75 -6.15 -6.57
C TYR A 73 -7.27 -5.66 -5.20
N PRO A 74 -8.03 -5.93 -4.13
CA PRO A 74 -7.64 -5.53 -2.79
C PRO A 74 -6.34 -6.24 -2.38
N SER A 75 -5.46 -5.52 -1.67
CA SER A 75 -4.28 -6.15 -1.10
C SER A 75 -4.69 -7.17 -0.04
N ILE A 76 -4.37 -8.44 -0.26
CA ILE A 76 -4.59 -9.48 0.75
C ILE A 76 -3.36 -9.54 1.64
N LYS A 77 -3.59 -9.56 2.96
CA LYS A 77 -2.52 -9.78 3.94
C LYS A 77 -1.83 -11.11 3.64
N GLN A 78 -0.51 -11.05 3.50
CA GLN A 78 0.31 -12.24 3.33
C GLN A 78 0.18 -13.19 4.53
N ALA A 79 0.62 -14.43 4.33
CA ALA A 79 0.69 -15.40 5.41
C ALA A 79 1.53 -14.87 6.57
N GLN A 80 0.96 -14.80 7.78
CA GLN A 80 1.66 -14.31 8.98
C GLN A 80 2.38 -15.41 9.75
N PHE A 81 2.40 -16.64 9.23
CA PHE A 81 2.97 -17.81 9.87
C PHE A 81 3.55 -18.79 8.84
N SER A 82 4.53 -19.57 9.27
CA SER A 82 5.19 -20.61 8.48
C SER A 82 4.31 -21.86 8.31
N ALA A 83 4.72 -22.78 7.43
CA ALA A 83 4.09 -24.09 7.27
C ALA A 83 4.01 -24.88 8.59
N ASP A 84 5.00 -24.68 9.48
CA ASP A 84 5.05 -25.28 10.83
C ASP A 84 4.07 -24.65 11.81
N GLY A 85 3.34 -23.62 11.40
CA GLY A 85 2.37 -22.89 12.22
C GLY A 85 2.97 -21.80 13.11
N ARG A 86 4.31 -21.64 13.13
CA ARG A 86 4.99 -20.58 13.90
C ARG A 86 4.73 -19.20 13.26
N PRO A 87 4.18 -18.22 14.01
CA PRO A 87 4.03 -16.86 13.54
C PRO A 87 5.37 -16.16 13.30
N TYR A 88 5.43 -15.28 12.30
CA TYR A 88 6.63 -14.48 12.00
C TYR A 88 6.81 -13.31 12.96
N HIS A 89 5.72 -12.74 13.46
CA HIS A 89 5.73 -11.57 14.32
C HIS A 89 5.49 -11.98 15.78
N SER A 90 6.26 -11.43 16.72
CA SER A 90 6.11 -11.69 18.17
C SER A 90 4.71 -11.31 18.68
N LEU A 91 4.24 -10.12 18.32
CA LEU A 91 2.89 -9.61 18.63
C LEU A 91 1.75 -10.21 17.78
N PHE A 92 1.95 -11.36 17.11
CA PHE A 92 0.90 -11.98 16.28
C PHE A 92 -0.39 -12.25 17.07
N TYR A 93 -0.27 -12.76 18.30
CA TYR A 93 -1.43 -13.13 19.13
C TYR A 93 -2.25 -11.94 19.66
N THR A 94 -1.82 -10.71 19.42
CA THR A 94 -2.60 -9.50 19.71
C THR A 94 -3.70 -9.22 18.67
N GLY A 95 -3.68 -9.94 17.54
CA GLY A 95 -4.62 -9.77 16.42
C GLY A 95 -4.34 -8.56 15.51
N ARG A 96 -3.61 -7.54 16.00
CA ARG A 96 -3.19 -6.37 15.22
C ARG A 96 -1.70 -6.07 15.42
N SER A 97 -0.86 -7.03 15.03
CA SER A 97 0.60 -6.96 15.21
C SER A 97 1.22 -5.63 14.77
N ASN A 98 0.93 -5.18 13.54
CA ASN A 98 1.53 -3.97 12.99
C ASN A 98 1.15 -2.72 13.79
N PHE A 99 -0.11 -2.64 14.25
CA PHE A 99 -0.57 -1.49 15.03
C PHE A 99 0.17 -1.40 16.37
N TYR A 100 0.26 -2.51 17.10
CA TYR A 100 0.94 -2.54 18.39
C TYR A 100 2.45 -2.42 18.27
N GLN A 101 3.04 -2.91 17.17
CA GLN A 101 4.45 -2.67 16.89
C GLN A 101 4.71 -1.17 16.69
N THR A 102 3.90 -0.48 15.89
CA THR A 102 4.03 0.98 15.74
C THR A 102 3.86 1.73 17.06
N CYS A 103 2.91 1.32 17.92
CA CYS A 103 2.77 1.92 19.25
C CYS A 103 4.04 1.70 20.12
N PHE A 104 4.62 0.50 20.05
CA PHE A 104 5.85 0.18 20.77
C PHE A 104 7.02 1.01 20.27
N ASP A 105 7.21 1.08 18.95
CA ASP A 105 8.29 1.86 18.33
C ASP A 105 8.16 3.36 18.68
N LEU A 106 6.93 3.90 18.69
CA LEU A 106 6.67 5.29 19.09
C LEU A 106 7.05 5.55 20.55
N GLU A 107 6.70 4.66 21.47
CA GLU A 107 7.05 4.81 22.89
C GLU A 107 8.58 4.74 23.09
N GLU A 108 9.27 3.88 22.33
CA GLU A 108 10.74 3.83 22.34
C GLU A 108 11.36 5.15 21.88
N GLN A 109 10.87 5.75 20.79
CA GLN A 109 11.33 7.06 20.34
C GLN A 109 11.06 8.16 21.37
N ILE A 110 9.87 8.17 21.98
CA ILE A 110 9.52 9.14 23.02
C ILE A 110 10.43 9.00 24.24
N ASN A 111 10.73 7.77 24.68
CA ASN A 111 11.65 7.54 25.79
C ASN A 111 13.08 7.96 25.44
N GLY A 112 13.55 7.71 24.22
CA GLY A 112 14.84 8.22 23.76
C GLY A 112 14.92 9.76 23.78
N LEU A 113 13.83 10.45 23.45
CA LEU A 113 13.74 11.91 23.56
C LEU A 113 13.73 12.38 25.02
N ARG A 114 13.03 11.68 25.92
CA ARG A 114 13.04 11.97 27.37
C ARG A 114 14.43 11.80 27.97
N ASP A 115 15.12 10.71 27.62
CA ASP A 115 16.49 10.46 28.08
C ASP A 115 17.46 11.53 27.56
N TYR A 116 17.29 11.97 26.32
CA TYR A 116 18.05 13.09 25.77
C TYR A 116 17.79 14.40 26.53
N GLU A 117 16.53 14.72 26.78
CA GLU A 117 16.13 15.90 27.57
C GLU A 117 16.75 15.87 28.97
N ASP A 118 16.66 14.75 29.68
CA ASP A 118 17.26 14.57 31.01
C ASP A 118 18.78 14.78 31.00
N ASN A 119 19.47 14.34 29.95
CA ASN A 119 20.91 14.54 29.81
C ASN A 119 21.28 16.00 29.50
N GLN A 120 20.45 16.71 28.73
CA GLN A 120 20.62 18.16 28.48
C GLN A 120 20.40 18.96 29.77
N LEU A 121 19.37 18.63 30.54
CA LEU A 121 19.09 19.25 31.83
C LEU A 121 20.24 19.04 32.83
N LYS A 122 20.81 17.83 32.91
CA LYS A 122 22.02 17.55 33.72
C LYS A 122 23.22 18.39 33.29
N SER A 123 23.32 18.69 31.99
CA SER A 123 24.40 19.52 31.42
C SER A 123 24.16 21.02 31.59
N GLY A 124 22.99 21.43 32.12
CA GLY A 124 22.61 22.82 32.37
C GLY A 124 22.01 23.54 31.16
N ILE A 125 21.65 22.83 30.09
CA ILE A 125 21.02 23.39 28.89
C ILE A 125 19.50 23.21 29.03
N ILE A 126 18.77 24.33 29.11
CA ILE A 126 17.32 24.36 29.39
C ILE A 126 16.53 24.80 28.16
N ASP A 127 17.12 25.67 27.34
CA ASP A 127 16.42 26.23 26.18
C ASP A 127 16.53 25.31 24.95
N PRO A 128 15.43 25.11 24.21
CA PRO A 128 15.47 24.35 22.97
C PRO A 128 16.34 25.07 21.92
N PRO A 129 17.00 24.33 21.00
CA PRO A 129 17.79 24.93 19.93
C PRO A 129 16.95 25.88 19.06
N SER A 130 17.52 27.03 18.69
CA SER A 130 16.88 28.08 17.88
C SER A 130 16.27 27.59 16.54
N ASP A 131 16.75 26.47 15.99
CA ASP A 131 16.27 25.89 14.73
C ASP A 131 15.00 25.02 14.86
N SER A 132 14.45 24.85 16.07
CA SER A 132 13.23 24.07 16.26
C SER A 132 12.03 24.77 15.61
N LYS A 133 11.52 24.22 14.50
CA LYS A 133 10.33 24.73 13.79
C LYS A 133 9.12 23.86 14.05
N VAL A 134 8.00 24.48 14.40
CA VAL A 134 6.69 23.82 14.51
C VAL A 134 6.00 23.88 13.16
N TYR A 135 5.85 22.74 12.49
CA TYR A 135 5.07 22.63 11.26
C TYR A 135 3.63 22.25 11.59
N VAL A 136 2.67 23.03 11.09
CA VAL A 136 1.25 22.68 11.18
C VAL A 136 0.93 21.69 10.05
N SER A 137 0.75 20.42 10.40
CA SER A 137 0.37 19.35 9.47
C SER A 137 -0.94 18.67 9.90
N ILE A 138 -1.63 18.08 8.94
CA ILE A 138 -2.89 17.36 9.18
C ILE A 138 -2.55 15.91 9.53
N PHE A 139 -3.12 15.42 10.65
CA PHE A 139 -2.96 14.02 11.06
C PHE A 139 -3.63 13.06 10.06
N PHE A 140 -3.03 11.87 9.93
CA PHE A 140 -3.51 10.84 9.02
C PHE A 140 -4.94 10.38 9.40
N ASN A 141 -5.85 10.38 8.43
CA ASN A 141 -7.24 9.99 8.66
C ASN A 141 -7.43 8.47 8.66
N ARG A 142 -8.27 7.97 9.57
CA ARG A 142 -8.56 6.54 9.76
C ARG A 142 -9.07 5.82 8.50
N ILE A 143 -9.69 6.54 7.56
CA ILE A 143 -10.30 5.98 6.35
C ILE A 143 -9.24 5.51 5.33
N ALA A 144 -8.01 6.03 5.40
CA ALA A 144 -6.93 5.67 4.48
C ALA A 144 -6.22 4.33 4.80
N LEU A 145 -6.67 3.60 5.83
CA LEU A 145 -6.04 2.37 6.35
C LEU A 145 -6.81 1.07 6.01
N ILE A 146 -7.89 1.16 5.24
CA ILE A 146 -8.70 0.02 4.78
C ILE A 146 -8.50 -0.14 3.27
#